data_AF-A0A7C6D2T6-F1
#
_entry.id   AF-A0A7C6D2T6-F1
#
_cell.length_a   1.000
_cell.length_b   1.000
_cell.length_c   1.000
_cell.angle_alpha   90.00
_cell.angle_beta   90.00
_cell.angle_gamma   90.00
#
_symmetry.space_group_name_H-M   'P 1'
#
loop_
_entity.id
_entity.type
_entity.pdbx_description
1 polymer ?
#
loop_
_entity_poly.entity_id
_entity_poly.type
_entity_poly.pdbx_seq_one_letter_code
_entity_poly.pdbx_strand_id
1 'polypeptide(L)'
;MVRRHRNNSLLRLDNELLNEPLVLEMANYCQHGRTSTLEHVYAVAHCSLRVSRFLRIRLDENSLIRGALLHDFYLYDWHIPVKGRKLHGFSHPDTALRNAKEHFRLNEIEINIISSHMWPLTLRRCPRYRESLIVCLIDKYCSFIETLGHKYNSALLSALRSEMGGK
;
A
#
# COMPACT_ATOMS: atom_id res chain seq x y z
N MET A 1 3.11 3.59 39.36
CA MET A 1 1.84 3.13 38.73
C MET A 1 1.35 4.23 37.79
N VAL A 2 1.87 4.30 36.56
CA VAL A 2 1.48 5.33 35.58
C VAL A 2 0.33 4.76 34.74
N ARG A 3 -0.85 5.34 34.89
CA ARG A 3 -2.03 5.07 34.07
C ARG A 3 -1.67 5.22 32.59
N ARG A 4 -1.54 4.10 31.87
CA ARG A 4 -1.62 4.06 30.40
C ARG A 4 -3.02 4.52 30.03
N HIS A 5 -3.17 5.78 29.62
CA HIS A 5 -4.28 6.14 28.75
C HIS A 5 -4.09 5.40 27.43
N ARG A 6 -4.70 4.21 27.34
CA ARG A 6 -5.08 3.62 26.07
C ARG A 6 -6.15 4.55 25.50
N ASN A 7 -5.74 5.46 24.61
CA ASN A 7 -6.69 6.14 23.76
C ASN A 7 -7.30 5.07 22.85
N ASN A 8 -8.50 4.62 23.23
CA ASN A 8 -9.41 3.83 22.40
C ASN A 8 -10.01 4.72 21.29
N SER A 9 -9.17 5.40 20.50
CA SER A 9 -9.55 5.76 19.14
C SER A 9 -9.31 4.53 18.29
N LEU A 10 -10.22 3.56 18.40
CA LEU A 10 -10.31 2.45 17.46
C LEU A 10 -10.48 3.07 16.08
N LEU A 11 -9.35 3.20 15.39
CA LEU A 11 -9.18 3.27 13.96
C LEU A 11 -10.49 2.98 13.21
N ARG A 12 -11.20 4.03 12.78
CA ARG A 12 -12.04 3.93 11.59
C ARG A 12 -11.09 3.87 10.40
N LEU A 13 -10.39 2.76 10.29
CA LEU A 13 -9.66 2.45 9.09
C LEU A 13 -10.68 2.10 8.02
N ASP A 14 -10.38 2.50 6.79
CA ASP A 14 -11.35 2.56 5.71
C ASP A 14 -11.81 1.17 5.29
N ASN A 15 -12.79 0.67 6.04
CA ASN A 15 -13.65 -0.42 5.62
C ASN A 15 -14.21 -0.15 4.21
N GLU A 16 -14.35 1.12 3.82
CA GLU A 16 -14.69 1.50 2.44
C GLU A 16 -13.68 0.96 1.43
N LEU A 17 -12.37 1.30 1.53
CA LEU A 17 -11.37 0.80 0.59
C LEU A 17 -11.18 -0.72 0.69
N LEU A 18 -11.27 -1.31 1.89
CA LEU A 18 -11.13 -2.76 2.08
C LEU A 18 -12.30 -3.58 1.51
N ASN A 19 -13.43 -2.94 1.20
CA ASN A 19 -14.59 -3.56 0.56
C ASN A 19 -14.85 -3.00 -0.85
N GLU A 20 -14.02 -2.06 -1.32
CA GLU A 20 -14.19 -1.42 -2.62
C GLU A 20 -13.94 -2.43 -3.76
N PRO A 21 -14.90 -2.68 -4.65
CA PRO A 21 -14.76 -3.66 -5.72
C PRO A 21 -13.50 -3.49 -6.57
N LEU A 22 -13.14 -2.24 -6.91
CA LEU A 22 -11.94 -1.97 -7.70
C LEU A 22 -10.65 -2.27 -6.94
N VAL A 23 -10.64 -2.06 -5.62
CA VAL A 23 -9.49 -2.47 -4.79
C VAL A 23 -9.40 -3.99 -4.77
N LEU A 24 -10.51 -4.69 -4.58
CA LEU A 24 -10.55 -6.16 -4.59
C LEU A 24 -10.17 -6.76 -5.96
N GLU A 25 -10.43 -6.05 -7.05
CA GLU A 25 -10.05 -6.45 -8.41
C GLU A 25 -8.54 -6.64 -8.58
N MET A 26 -7.71 -5.96 -7.76
CA MET A 26 -6.26 -6.14 -7.76
C MET A 26 -5.82 -7.59 -7.45
N ALA A 27 -6.71 -8.44 -6.93
CA ALA A 27 -6.44 -9.87 -6.76
C ALA A 27 -6.18 -10.60 -8.08
N ASN A 28 -6.66 -10.04 -9.20
CA ASN A 28 -6.57 -10.65 -10.52
C ASN A 28 -5.24 -10.39 -11.25
N TYR A 29 -4.38 -9.51 -10.71
CA TYR A 29 -3.12 -9.13 -11.37
C TYR A 29 -1.92 -9.59 -10.57
N CYS A 30 -1.00 -10.33 -11.21
CA CYS A 30 0.24 -10.75 -10.58
C CYS A 30 1.16 -9.54 -10.34
N GLN A 31 1.72 -9.44 -9.13
CA GLN A 31 2.70 -8.42 -8.77
C GLN A 31 4.11 -9.01 -8.69
N HIS A 32 4.33 -9.99 -7.79
CA HIS A 32 5.64 -10.63 -7.61
C HIS A 32 5.50 -12.14 -7.48
N GLY A 33 6.13 -12.89 -8.39
CA GLY A 33 6.16 -14.35 -8.37
C GLY A 33 4.76 -14.98 -8.44
N ARG A 34 4.18 -15.33 -7.28
CA ARG A 34 2.82 -15.88 -7.15
C ARG A 34 1.88 -15.00 -6.32
N THR A 35 2.34 -13.80 -5.97
CA THR A 35 1.62 -12.81 -5.17
C THR A 35 0.84 -11.89 -6.10
N SER A 36 -0.45 -11.72 -5.81
CA SER A 36 -1.32 -10.75 -6.48
C SER A 36 -1.04 -9.33 -5.99
N THR A 37 -1.47 -8.35 -6.77
CA THR A 37 -1.34 -6.93 -6.42
C THR A 37 -2.11 -6.63 -5.13
N LEU A 38 -3.28 -7.25 -4.93
CA LEU A 38 -4.04 -7.10 -3.69
C LEU A 38 -3.30 -7.62 -2.45
N GLU A 39 -2.72 -8.82 -2.56
CA GLU A 39 -1.94 -9.43 -1.48
C GLU A 39 -0.75 -8.55 -1.10
N HIS A 40 -0.05 -8.02 -2.10
CA HIS A 40 1.08 -7.12 -1.93
C HIS A 40 0.69 -5.84 -1.18
N VAL A 41 -0.30 -5.09 -1.67
CA VAL A 41 -0.68 -3.81 -1.05
C VAL A 41 -1.23 -3.98 0.36
N TYR A 42 -1.90 -5.11 0.65
CA TYR A 42 -2.35 -5.43 2.01
C TYR A 42 -1.17 -5.69 2.95
N ALA A 43 -0.16 -6.43 2.50
CA ALA A 43 1.04 -6.66 3.28
C ALA A 43 1.78 -5.35 3.55
N VAL A 44 1.95 -4.50 2.52
CA VAL A 44 2.61 -3.20 2.65
C VAL A 44 1.86 -2.31 3.64
N ALA A 45 0.54 -2.21 3.55
CA ALA A 45 -0.28 -1.39 4.46
C ALA A 45 -0.14 -1.86 5.91
N HIS A 46 -0.27 -3.17 6.16
CA HIS A 46 -0.15 -3.72 7.50
C HIS A 46 1.26 -3.59 8.09
N CYS A 47 2.29 -3.96 7.32
CA CYS A 47 3.68 -3.84 7.76
C CYS A 47 4.04 -2.37 8.04
N SER A 48 3.57 -1.43 7.22
CA SER A 48 3.76 0.01 7.44
C SER A 48 3.14 0.47 8.76
N LEU A 49 1.90 0.07 9.04
CA LEU A 49 1.22 0.39 10.31
C LEU A 49 1.95 -0.22 11.51
N ARG A 50 2.39 -1.48 11.41
CA ARG A 50 3.08 -2.16 12.50
C ARG A 50 4.43 -1.52 12.80
N VAL A 51 5.20 -1.21 11.76
CA VAL A 51 6.51 -0.57 11.90
C VAL A 51 6.37 0.84 12.47
N SER A 52 5.41 1.63 11.98
CA SER A 52 5.18 2.98 12.51
C SER A 52 4.83 2.97 13.99
N ARG A 53 3.96 2.05 14.42
CA ARG A 53 3.57 1.86 15.82
C ARG A 53 4.70 1.33 16.69
N PHE A 54 5.43 0.34 16.22
CA PHE A 54 6.56 -0.25 16.93
C PHE A 54 7.65 0.79 17.20
N LEU A 55 7.98 1.59 16.19
CA LEU A 55 8.95 2.68 16.28
C LEU A 55 8.38 3.96 16.91
N ARG A 56 7.08 3.98 17.25
CA ARG A 56 6.36 5.13 17.81
C ARG A 56 6.49 6.41 16.96
N ILE A 57 6.52 6.24 15.64
CA ILE A 57 6.58 7.35 14.70
C ILE A 57 5.21 8.03 14.69
N ARG A 58 5.17 9.33 15.01
CA ARG A 58 3.96 10.14 14.87
C ARG A 58 3.74 10.47 13.40
N LEU A 59 2.60 10.04 12.88
CA LEU A 59 2.14 10.20 11.50
C LEU A 59 0.62 10.08 11.43
N ASP A 60 0.02 10.37 10.27
CA ASP A 60 -1.38 10.11 9.97
C ASP A 60 -1.57 8.64 9.56
N GLU A 61 -2.07 7.81 10.47
CA GLU A 61 -2.28 6.37 10.22
C GLU A 61 -3.31 6.11 9.12
N ASN A 62 -4.30 6.99 8.94
CA ASN A 62 -5.30 6.84 7.87
C ASN A 62 -4.67 7.09 6.51
N SER A 63 -3.96 8.21 6.36
CA SER A 63 -3.23 8.53 5.13
C SER A 63 -2.17 7.47 4.79
N LEU A 64 -1.47 6.94 5.80
CA LEU A 64 -0.51 5.85 5.64
C LEU A 64 -1.17 4.62 5.00
N ILE A 65 -2.30 4.17 5.55
CA ILE A 65 -2.96 2.94 5.10
C ILE A 65 -3.65 3.15 3.75
N ARG A 66 -4.37 4.26 3.57
CA ARG A 66 -4.99 4.61 2.28
C ARG A 66 -3.96 4.70 1.16
N GLY A 67 -2.88 5.44 1.39
CA GLY A 67 -1.80 5.55 0.42
C GLY A 67 -1.13 4.21 0.12
N ALA A 68 -0.89 3.38 1.14
CA ALA A 68 -0.33 2.04 0.96
C ALA A 68 -1.26 1.09 0.19
N LEU A 69 -2.58 1.12 0.44
CA LEU A 69 -3.54 0.31 -0.29
C LEU A 69 -3.66 0.70 -1.77
N LEU A 70 -3.32 1.95 -2.11
CA LEU A 70 -3.50 2.52 -3.46
C LEU A 70 -2.19 2.71 -4.23
N HIS A 71 -1.02 2.42 -3.65
CA HIS A 71 0.27 2.75 -4.30
C HIS A 71 0.47 2.02 -5.63
N ASP A 72 -0.03 0.79 -5.73
CA ASP A 72 -0.02 -0.07 -6.92
C ASP A 72 -1.39 -0.20 -7.60
N PHE A 73 -2.25 0.81 -7.47
CA PHE A 73 -3.62 0.81 -8.03
C PHE A 73 -3.67 1.00 -9.56
N TYR A 74 -2.87 0.25 -10.31
CA TYR A 74 -2.72 0.37 -11.75
C TYR A 74 -3.74 -0.45 -12.56
N LEU A 75 -4.36 -1.47 -11.96
CA LEU A 75 -5.47 -2.28 -12.51
C LEU A 75 -5.18 -2.99 -13.86
N TYR A 76 -4.00 -3.60 -13.99
CA TYR A 76 -3.65 -4.43 -15.15
C TYR A 76 -2.52 -5.40 -14.82
N ASP A 77 -2.41 -6.52 -15.54
CA ASP A 77 -1.23 -7.39 -15.41
C ASP A 77 -0.04 -6.81 -16.20
N TRP A 78 1.02 -6.45 -15.49
CA TRP A 78 2.21 -5.84 -16.09
C TRP A 78 3.12 -6.85 -16.80
N HIS A 79 2.96 -8.16 -16.53
CA HIS A 79 3.68 -9.24 -17.20
C HIS A 79 3.17 -9.50 -18.61
N ILE A 80 1.93 -9.09 -18.90
CA ILE A 80 1.36 -9.17 -20.26
C ILE A 80 1.96 -8.02 -21.09
N PRO A 81 2.76 -8.33 -22.13
CA PRO A 81 3.39 -7.29 -22.93
C PRO A 81 2.34 -6.56 -23.78
N VAL A 82 2.37 -5.23 -23.73
CA VAL A 82 1.52 -4.36 -24.55
C VAL A 82 2.41 -3.43 -25.37
N LYS A 83 2.17 -3.38 -26.69
CA LYS A 83 2.95 -2.54 -27.61
C LYS A 83 2.88 -1.08 -27.16
N GLY A 84 4.05 -0.47 -26.94
CA GLY A 84 4.16 0.93 -26.53
C GLY A 84 4.01 1.21 -25.02
N ARG A 85 3.85 0.19 -24.17
CA ARG A 85 3.86 0.36 -22.70
C ARG A 85 5.26 0.78 -22.25
N LYS A 86 5.36 1.87 -21.48
CA LYS A 86 6.61 2.30 -20.83
C LYS A 86 7.08 1.23 -19.85
N LEU A 87 8.37 1.25 -19.51
CA LEU A 87 8.90 0.37 -18.45
C LEU A 87 8.06 0.50 -17.19
N HIS A 88 7.49 -0.61 -16.72
CA HIS A 88 6.48 -0.64 -15.66
C HIS A 88 6.97 0.10 -14.41
N GLY A 89 8.17 -0.23 -13.90
CA GLY A 89 8.75 0.40 -12.72
C GLY A 89 8.94 1.93 -12.78
N PHE A 90 8.96 2.52 -13.97
CA PHE A 90 9.09 3.98 -14.14
C PHE A 90 7.75 4.70 -14.38
N SER A 91 6.67 3.95 -14.57
CA SER A 91 5.40 4.51 -15.06
C SER A 91 4.15 4.04 -14.31
N HIS A 92 4.21 2.95 -13.56
CA HIS A 92 3.06 2.55 -12.74
C HIS A 92 2.73 3.55 -11.62
N PRO A 93 3.67 4.31 -11.00
CA PRO A 93 3.27 5.32 -10.01
C PRO A 93 2.38 6.41 -10.61
N ASP A 94 2.59 6.74 -11.89
CA ASP A 94 1.72 7.64 -12.64
C ASP A 94 0.35 7.05 -12.91
N THR A 95 0.32 5.78 -13.29
CA THR A 95 -0.92 5.08 -13.62
C THR A 95 -1.76 4.86 -12.37
N ALA A 96 -1.15 4.38 -11.30
CA ALA A 96 -1.77 4.20 -10.00
C ALA A 96 -2.31 5.53 -9.46
N LEU A 97 -1.53 6.61 -9.52
CA LEU A 97 -2.02 7.93 -9.08
C LEU A 97 -3.19 8.43 -9.93
N ARG A 98 -3.14 8.26 -11.25
CA ARG A 98 -4.23 8.68 -12.14
C ARG A 98 -5.51 7.92 -11.81
N ASN A 99 -5.45 6.59 -11.74
CA ASN A 99 -6.60 5.75 -11.42
C ASN A 99 -7.14 6.08 -10.01
N ALA A 100 -6.27 6.22 -9.02
CA ALA A 100 -6.68 6.54 -7.67
C ALA A 100 -7.38 7.92 -7.57
N LYS A 101 -6.94 8.92 -8.34
CA LYS A 101 -7.61 10.24 -8.42
C LYS A 101 -8.95 10.19 -9.15
N GLU A 102 -9.13 9.26 -10.07
CA GLU A 102 -10.38 9.08 -10.81
C GLU A 102 -11.47 8.46 -9.92
N HIS A 103 -11.08 7.55 -9.03
CA HIS A 103 -12.01 6.79 -8.19
C HIS A 103 -12.13 7.32 -6.75
N PHE A 104 -11.13 8.04 -6.23
CA PHE A 104 -11.09 8.47 -4.84
C PHE A 104 -10.67 9.93 -4.68
N ARG A 105 -11.20 10.57 -3.63
CA ARG A 105 -10.68 11.85 -3.15
C ARG A 105 -9.41 11.59 -2.34
N LEU A 106 -8.28 12.07 -2.85
CA LEU A 106 -6.97 11.91 -2.22
C LEU A 106 -6.49 13.19 -1.53
N ASN A 107 -5.80 13.03 -0.41
CA ASN A 107 -5.06 14.12 0.24
C ASN A 107 -3.59 14.19 -0.24
N GLU A 108 -2.85 15.21 0.20
CA GLU A 108 -1.46 15.42 -0.25
C GLU A 108 -0.49 14.31 0.19
N ILE A 109 -0.71 13.70 1.35
CA ILE A 109 0.11 12.61 1.89
C ILE A 109 -0.10 11.36 1.02
N GLU A 110 -1.36 10.99 0.77
CA GLU A 110 -1.75 9.86 -0.08
C GLU A 110 -1.20 10.02 -1.50
N ILE A 111 -1.36 11.21 -2.09
CA ILE A 111 -0.81 11.53 -3.41
C ILE A 111 0.72 11.34 -3.42
N ASN A 112 1.41 11.78 -2.37
CA ASN A 112 2.86 11.63 -2.31
C ASN A 112 3.27 10.17 -2.10
N ILE A 113 2.57 9.39 -1.28
CA ILE A 113 2.80 7.94 -1.13
C ILE A 113 2.73 7.26 -2.50
N ILE A 114 1.60 7.41 -3.20
CA ILE A 114 1.37 6.75 -4.49
C ILE A 114 2.38 7.23 -5.54
N SER A 115 2.70 8.52 -5.58
CA SER A 115 3.59 9.05 -6.62
C SER A 115 5.08 8.74 -6.37
N SER A 116 5.51 8.56 -5.11
CA SER A 116 6.93 8.45 -4.73
C SER A 116 7.37 7.06 -4.27
N HIS A 117 6.47 6.08 -4.16
CA HIS A 117 6.83 4.77 -3.62
C HIS A 117 7.98 4.11 -4.39
N MET A 118 8.13 4.33 -5.70
CA MET A 118 9.27 3.80 -6.48
C MET A 118 10.61 4.53 -6.29
N TRP A 119 10.71 5.53 -5.41
CA TRP A 119 12.00 6.14 -5.10
C TRP A 119 12.98 5.09 -4.52
N PRO A 120 14.28 5.09 -4.88
CA PRO A 120 15.00 6.05 -5.73
C PRO A 120 14.97 5.77 -7.24
N LEU A 121 14.27 4.73 -7.71
CA LEU A 121 14.17 4.45 -9.15
C LEU A 121 13.55 5.64 -9.91
N THR A 122 12.52 6.25 -9.33
CA THR A 122 11.91 7.49 -9.83
C THR A 122 12.50 8.72 -9.14
N LEU A 123 13.77 9.04 -9.43
CA LEU A 123 14.54 10.14 -8.79
C LEU A 123 13.81 11.49 -8.68
N ARG A 124 12.87 11.78 -9.59
CA ARG A 124 12.09 13.02 -9.59
C ARG A 124 11.00 13.09 -8.52
N ARG A 125 10.64 11.97 -7.89
CA ARG A 125 9.52 11.87 -6.94
C ARG A 125 10.01 11.40 -5.59
N CYS A 126 10.52 12.34 -4.81
CA CYS A 126 11.00 12.07 -3.46
C CYS A 126 9.83 11.87 -2.48
N PRO A 127 9.90 10.89 -1.56
CA PRO A 127 9.00 10.82 -0.42
C PRO A 127 9.20 12.06 0.47
N ARG A 128 8.15 12.85 0.66
CA ARG A 128 8.16 14.13 1.41
C ARG A 128 7.58 13.99 2.82
N TYR A 129 6.71 13.00 3.01
CA TYR A 129 6.06 12.72 4.28
C TYR A 129 6.64 11.45 4.90
N ARG A 130 6.49 11.30 6.22
CA ARG A 130 6.99 10.12 6.96
C ARG A 130 6.29 8.86 6.49
N GLU A 131 5.01 8.99 6.20
CA GLU A 131 4.12 7.99 5.64
C GLU A 131 4.65 7.51 4.29
N SER A 132 4.99 8.44 3.39
CA SER A 132 5.59 8.13 2.08
C SER A 132 6.91 7.39 2.22
N LEU A 133 7.77 7.80 3.14
CA LEU A 133 9.06 7.13 3.36
C LEU A 133 8.87 5.72 3.89
N ILE A 134 7.95 5.53 4.85
CA ILE A 134 7.65 4.21 5.42
C ILE A 134 7.09 3.30 4.34
N VAL A 135 6.07 3.73 3.59
CA VAL A 135 5.46 2.91 2.53
C VAL A 135 6.49 2.58 1.46
N CYS A 136 7.31 3.56 1.06
CA CYS A 136 8.39 3.34 0.10
C CYS A 136 9.34 2.21 0.56
N LEU A 137 9.83 2.25 1.81
CA LEU A 137 10.75 1.24 2.34
C LEU A 137 10.07 -0.14 2.52
N ILE A 138 8.84 -0.15 3.03
CA ILE A 138 8.10 -1.38 3.30
C ILE A 138 7.68 -2.07 2.01
N ASP A 139 7.31 -1.32 0.97
CA ASP A 139 7.08 -1.83 -0.38
C ASP A 139 8.27 -2.70 -0.84
N LYS A 140 9.49 -2.16 -0.84
CA LYS A 140 10.68 -2.93 -1.26
C LYS A 140 10.96 -4.14 -0.36
N TYR A 141 10.71 -4.01 0.94
CA TYR A 141 10.85 -5.14 1.87
C TYR A 141 9.86 -6.26 1.51
N CYS A 142 8.59 -5.93 1.30
CA CYS A 142 7.56 -6.88 0.87
C CYS A 142 7.91 -7.50 -0.49
N SER A 143 8.25 -6.69 -1.50
CA SER A 143 8.64 -7.19 -2.82
C SER A 143 9.82 -8.15 -2.77
N PHE A 144 10.83 -7.87 -1.94
CA PHE A 144 11.98 -8.75 -1.76
C PHE A 144 11.57 -10.12 -1.19
N ILE A 145 10.77 -10.12 -0.11
CA ILE A 145 10.30 -11.33 0.54
C ILE A 145 9.39 -12.16 -0.39
N GLU A 146 8.50 -11.51 -1.13
CA GLU A 146 7.62 -12.14 -2.10
C GLU A 146 8.40 -12.77 -3.26
N THR A 147 9.42 -12.08 -3.76
CA THR A 147 10.31 -12.58 -4.82
C THR A 147 11.08 -13.83 -4.39
N LEU A 148 11.40 -13.96 -3.09
CA LEU A 148 12.01 -15.18 -2.53
C LEU A 148 11.03 -16.35 -2.35
N GLY A 149 9.79 -16.21 -2.82
CA GLY A 149 8.78 -17.28 -2.83
C GLY A 149 7.92 -17.33 -1.58
N HIS A 150 7.98 -16.33 -0.70
CA HIS A 150 7.13 -16.28 0.47
C HIS A 150 5.72 -15.85 0.05
N LYS A 151 4.74 -16.73 0.23
CA LYS A 151 3.33 -16.42 -0.03
C LYS A 151 2.65 -15.97 1.27
N TYR A 152 1.83 -14.92 1.19
CA TYR A 152 0.88 -14.62 2.25
C TYR A 152 -0.26 -15.63 2.18
N ASN A 153 -0.52 -16.35 3.28
CA ASN A 153 -1.64 -17.28 3.32
C ASN A 153 -2.98 -16.54 3.54
N SER A 154 -4.08 -17.19 3.19
CA SER A 154 -5.43 -16.62 3.31
C SER A 154 -5.79 -16.22 4.75
N ALA A 155 -5.26 -16.94 5.75
CA ALA A 155 -5.43 -16.60 7.16
C ALA A 155 -4.74 -15.29 7.52
N LEU A 156 -3.53 -15.04 7.01
CA LEU A 156 -2.83 -13.78 7.19
C LEU A 156 -3.61 -12.65 6.55
N LEU A 157 -4.02 -12.76 5.28
CA LEU A 157 -4.83 -11.72 4.61
C LEU A 157 -6.12 -11.42 5.35
N SER A 158 -6.78 -12.45 5.90
CA SER A 158 -7.97 -12.29 6.74
C SER A 158 -7.63 -11.58 8.05
N ALA A 159 -6.50 -11.91 8.67
CA ALA A 159 -6.00 -11.24 9.87
C ALA A 159 -5.64 -9.77 9.59
N LEU A 160 -4.96 -9.49 8.47
CA LEU A 160 -4.63 -8.15 7.98
C LEU A 160 -5.90 -7.32 7.84
N ARG A 161 -6.91 -7.88 7.18
CA ARG A 161 -8.22 -7.26 7.00
C ARG A 161 -8.94 -7.04 8.33
N SER A 162 -8.80 -7.94 9.30
CA SER A 162 -9.42 -7.78 10.61
C SER A 162 -8.73 -6.72 11.49
N GLU A 163 -7.40 -6.64 11.43
CA GLU A 163 -6.62 -5.61 12.14
C GLU A 163 -6.82 -4.23 11.54
N MET A 164 -6.98 -4.16 10.21
CA MET A 164 -7.30 -2.92 9.50
C MET A 164 -8.80 -2.62 9.49
N GLY A 165 -9.69 -3.58 9.77
CA GLY A 165 -11.13 -3.40 9.66
C GLY A 165 -11.83 -2.99 10.94
N GLY A 166 -11.14 -3.05 12.09
CA GLY A 166 -11.64 -2.64 13.40
C GLY A 166 -12.99 -3.28 13.77
N LYS A 167 -12.97 -4.42 14.47
CA LYS A 167 -14.15 -4.87 15.23
C LYS A 167 -14.40 -3.96 16.44
#